data_AF-A0A6P4ZHS0-F1
#
_entry.id   AF-A0A6P4ZHS0-F1
#
_cell.length_a   1.000
_cell.length_b   1.000
_cell.length_c   1.000
_cell.angle_alpha   90.00
_cell.angle_beta   90.00
_cell.angle_gamma   90.00
#
_symmetry.space_group_name_H-M   'P 1'
#
loop_
_entity.id
_entity.type
_entity.pdbx_description
1 polymer ?
#
loop_
_entity_poly.entity_id
_entity_poly.type
_entity_poly.pdbx_seq_one_letter_code
_entity_poly.pdbx_strand_id
1 'polypeptide(L)'
;MADLGGEELPQIEESSEQPSTSREEDVEIAEPVKKRAKKEYGDGKRPEEDRLERRLNGILCCTVCLDLPKSAVYQCTNGHLMCAGCFTHLLADARLKDEQASCPGCRTDISRGNCSRNLAVEKAVSELPANCQYCSCQYPRSKLEKHETEECQDRLTNCKYRRIGCQWRGPFHEHKEHEQDCCHPKKSGADITEALDVIDLKHKEELELFNHIFNLLSFEKIGFADIQLRPYRTDEFITRLYYESPRFTVLNQTWVVKARINNNDREPNLTVHRQISYQIILKSKVNTSIDMNFLVMKGPYDDVKLEAAVKRFQFSSDSLETDYYDFPLVTAAECNKLLAARNINLRIFMFQVQK
;
A
#
# COMPACT_ATOMS: atom_id res chain seq x y z
N MET A 1 -61.51 43.68 34.97
CA MET A 1 -62.47 44.38 34.10
C MET A 1 -61.65 45.00 32.98
N ALA A 2 -61.73 44.65 31.70
CA ALA A 2 -62.72 43.87 30.98
C ALA A 2 -62.02 42.94 29.95
N ASP A 3 -62.79 41.94 29.54
CA ASP A 3 -62.48 40.84 28.63
C ASP A 3 -63.04 41.15 27.22
N LEU A 4 -62.45 40.53 26.19
CA LEU A 4 -63.09 39.79 25.08
C LEU A 4 -62.36 39.89 23.72
N GLY A 5 -62.06 38.69 23.19
CA GLY A 5 -61.90 38.34 21.76
C GLY A 5 -60.47 38.42 21.23
N GLY A 6 -59.77 37.37 20.79
CA GLY A 6 -60.15 36.01 20.38
C GLY A 6 -59.94 35.84 18.88
N GLU A 7 -58.85 35.20 18.45
CA GLU A 7 -58.71 34.57 17.12
C GLU A 7 -57.53 33.55 17.13
N GLU A 8 -57.84 32.34 16.68
CA GLU A 8 -57.01 31.13 16.72
C GLU A 8 -56.06 31.01 15.52
N LEU A 9 -54.88 30.42 15.75
CA LEU A 9 -53.91 30.01 14.72
C LEU A 9 -54.25 28.61 14.20
N PRO A 10 -54.27 28.36 12.88
CA PRO A 10 -54.49 27.02 12.34
C PRO A 10 -53.23 26.16 12.37
N GLN A 11 -53.41 24.92 12.81
CA GLN A 11 -52.47 23.80 12.72
C GLN A 11 -52.42 23.28 11.27
N ILE A 12 -51.22 23.01 10.74
CA ILE A 12 -51.02 22.36 9.44
C ILE A 12 -50.72 20.88 9.72
N GLU A 13 -51.63 20.02 9.27
CA GLU A 13 -51.49 18.56 9.20
C GLU A 13 -50.61 18.17 8.01
N GLU A 14 -49.51 17.45 8.26
CA GLU A 14 -48.74 16.77 7.21
C GLU A 14 -49.50 15.52 6.76
N SER A 15 -50.18 15.63 5.62
CA SER A 15 -50.73 14.50 4.87
C SER A 15 -49.71 13.99 3.86
N SER A 16 -49.56 12.68 3.84
CA SER A 16 -48.67 11.93 2.97
C SER A 16 -49.42 11.54 1.69
N GLU A 17 -48.97 12.04 0.54
CA GLU A 17 -49.42 11.56 -0.77
C GLU A 17 -48.24 10.98 -1.56
N GLN A 18 -48.43 9.74 -1.99
CA GLN A 18 -47.58 8.98 -2.90
C GLN A 18 -47.70 9.51 -4.33
N PRO A 19 -46.65 9.35 -5.16
CA PRO A 19 -46.82 9.23 -6.60
C PRO A 19 -46.51 7.82 -7.11
N SER A 20 -47.28 7.47 -8.13
CA SER A 20 -47.46 6.19 -8.78
C SER A 20 -46.30 5.70 -9.65
N THR A 21 -46.04 4.41 -9.50
CA THR A 21 -45.47 3.40 -10.40
C THR A 21 -45.25 3.75 -11.88
N SER A 22 -43.99 3.65 -12.32
CA SER A 22 -43.64 3.16 -13.65
C SER A 22 -42.55 2.08 -13.50
N ARG A 23 -42.67 1.04 -14.33
CA ARG A 23 -42.05 -0.29 -14.19
C ARG A 23 -40.57 -0.26 -14.59
N GLU A 24 -39.70 -0.67 -13.69
CA GLU A 24 -38.34 -1.12 -14.00
C GLU A 24 -38.23 -2.61 -13.63
N GLU A 25 -37.73 -3.40 -14.55
CA GLU A 25 -37.61 -4.85 -14.43
C GLU A 25 -36.47 -5.20 -13.46
N ASP A 26 -36.83 -5.79 -12.31
CA ASP A 26 -35.89 -6.28 -11.31
C ASP A 26 -35.04 -7.44 -11.88
N VAL A 27 -33.74 -7.20 -12.02
CA VAL A 27 -32.74 -8.27 -12.18
C VAL A 27 -32.54 -8.89 -10.80
N GLU A 28 -33.08 -10.10 -10.60
CA GLU A 28 -32.89 -10.91 -9.40
C GLU A 28 -31.39 -11.13 -9.12
N ILE A 29 -30.85 -10.40 -8.14
CA ILE A 29 -29.55 -10.69 -7.53
C ILE A 29 -29.77 -11.88 -6.60
N ALA A 30 -29.50 -13.08 -7.11
CA ALA A 30 -29.58 -14.32 -6.34
C ALA A 30 -28.67 -14.24 -5.10
N GLU A 31 -29.28 -14.27 -3.91
CA GLU A 31 -28.61 -14.47 -2.63
C GLU A 31 -27.77 -15.76 -2.64
N PRO A 32 -26.57 -15.79 -2.03
CA PRO A 32 -25.78 -17.01 -1.98
C PRO A 32 -26.46 -18.03 -1.07
N VAL A 33 -26.96 -19.10 -1.69
CA VAL A 33 -27.67 -20.21 -1.06
C VAL A 33 -26.75 -21.00 -0.12
N LYS A 34 -27.11 -20.97 1.16
CA LYS A 34 -26.95 -21.99 2.23
C LYS A 34 -25.52 -22.52 2.50
N LYS A 35 -25.02 -22.14 3.69
CA LYS A 35 -23.98 -22.83 4.47
C LYS A 35 -24.03 -24.35 4.25
N ARG A 36 -23.04 -24.90 3.55
CA ARG A 36 -22.83 -26.35 3.47
C ARG A 36 -22.32 -26.86 4.81
N ALA A 37 -22.86 -28.02 5.20
CA ALA A 37 -22.58 -28.69 6.46
C ALA A 37 -21.09 -28.99 6.64
N LYS A 38 -20.60 -28.71 7.84
CA LYS A 38 -19.26 -29.06 8.34
C LYS A 38 -19.08 -30.58 8.17
N LYS A 39 -18.22 -31.02 7.26
CA LYS A 39 -17.74 -32.40 7.28
C LYS A 39 -16.80 -32.54 8.47
N GLU A 40 -17.29 -33.14 9.54
CA GLU A 40 -16.45 -33.56 10.67
C GLU A 40 -15.58 -34.73 10.19
N TYR A 41 -14.35 -34.44 9.79
CA TYR A 41 -13.28 -35.42 9.86
C TYR A 41 -12.84 -35.46 11.33
N GLY A 42 -13.14 -36.57 12.00
CA GLY A 42 -12.90 -36.74 13.42
C GLY A 42 -11.42 -36.61 13.77
N ASP A 43 -11.13 -35.74 14.73
CA ASP A 43 -9.91 -35.83 15.54
C ASP A 43 -10.30 -36.30 16.94
N GLY A 44 -10.19 -37.61 17.16
CA GLY A 44 -10.55 -38.29 18.39
C GLY A 44 -9.49 -38.22 19.48
N LYS A 45 -8.48 -37.34 19.38
CA LYS A 45 -7.52 -37.08 20.47
C LYS A 45 -7.04 -35.62 20.39
N ARG A 46 -7.17 -34.87 21.49
CA ARG A 46 -6.16 -33.95 22.10
C ARG A 46 -6.72 -32.65 22.73
N PRO A 47 -7.39 -32.73 23.90
CA PRO A 47 -7.72 -31.53 24.68
C PRO A 47 -6.49 -30.76 25.20
N GLU A 48 -5.34 -31.44 25.38
CA GLU A 48 -4.12 -30.84 25.93
C GLU A 48 -3.24 -30.11 24.91
N GLU A 49 -3.12 -30.61 23.68
CA GLU A 49 -2.33 -29.93 22.62
C GLU A 49 -3.01 -28.61 22.21
N ASP A 50 -4.33 -28.64 22.04
CA ASP A 50 -5.19 -27.45 21.90
C ASP A 50 -4.95 -26.40 23.00
N ARG A 51 -4.68 -26.86 24.23
CA ARG A 51 -4.44 -25.97 25.38
C ARG A 51 -3.05 -25.34 25.32
N LEU A 52 -2.04 -26.06 24.84
CA LEU A 52 -0.70 -25.51 24.65
C LEU A 52 -0.67 -24.52 23.48
N GLU A 53 -1.27 -24.87 22.34
CA GLU A 53 -1.33 -24.01 21.16
C GLU A 53 -2.00 -22.66 21.46
N ARG A 54 -3.14 -22.67 22.17
CA ARG A 54 -3.80 -21.43 22.60
C ARG A 54 -2.92 -20.57 23.52
N ARG A 55 -2.14 -21.19 24.40
CA ARG A 55 -1.21 -20.47 25.27
C ARG A 55 -0.03 -19.90 24.49
N LEU A 56 0.52 -20.66 23.55
CA LEU A 56 1.60 -20.21 22.66
C LEU A 56 1.13 -19.05 21.78
N ASN A 57 -0.10 -19.10 21.26
CA ASN A 57 -0.68 -17.98 20.51
C ASN A 57 -0.61 -16.68 21.32
N GLY A 58 -1.02 -16.70 22.60
CA GLY A 58 -0.97 -15.51 23.45
C GLY A 58 0.45 -15.01 23.76
N ILE A 59 1.43 -15.91 23.92
CA ILE A 59 2.82 -15.57 24.26
C ILE A 59 3.58 -15.00 23.05
N LEU A 60 3.29 -15.51 21.85
CA LEU A 60 4.02 -15.18 20.62
C LEU A 60 3.40 -14.02 19.84
N CYS A 61 2.31 -13.43 20.33
CA CYS A 61 1.70 -12.24 19.75
C CYS A 61 2.62 -11.02 19.83
N CYS A 62 2.49 -10.15 18.83
CA CYS A 62 3.08 -8.82 18.88
C CYS A 62 2.45 -8.00 20.00
N THR A 63 3.25 -7.30 20.80
CA THR A 63 2.77 -6.44 21.89
C THR A 63 2.04 -5.18 21.42
N VAL A 64 2.02 -4.92 20.10
CA VAL A 64 1.39 -3.73 19.50
C VAL A 64 0.05 -4.09 18.86
N CYS A 65 0.04 -5.00 17.87
CA CYS A 65 -1.19 -5.39 17.19
C CYS A 65 -1.93 -6.56 17.87
N LEU A 66 -1.34 -7.17 18.90
CA LEU A 66 -1.88 -8.32 19.64
C LEU A 66 -2.17 -9.55 18.78
N ASP A 67 -1.55 -9.60 17.60
CA ASP A 67 -1.71 -10.65 16.60
C ASP A 67 -0.41 -11.41 16.38
N LEU A 68 -0.55 -12.63 15.86
CA LEU A 68 0.59 -13.46 15.51
C LEU A 68 1.29 -12.90 14.26
N PRO A 69 2.61 -12.68 14.34
CA PRO A 69 3.35 -12.05 13.26
C PRO A 69 3.37 -12.92 11.99
N LYS A 70 3.11 -12.31 10.83
CA LYS A 70 3.17 -12.97 9.51
C LYS A 70 4.55 -12.93 8.85
N SER A 71 5.48 -12.15 9.39
CA SER A 71 6.79 -11.85 8.80
C SER A 71 7.86 -11.81 9.89
N ALA A 72 8.95 -11.08 9.66
CA ALA A 72 10.01 -10.91 10.65
C ALA A 72 9.49 -10.42 12.02
N VAL A 73 10.10 -10.92 13.08
CA VAL A 73 9.78 -10.59 14.48
C VAL A 73 10.99 -9.97 15.14
N TYR A 74 10.79 -8.80 15.75
CA TYR A 74 11.81 -8.09 16.50
C TYR A 74 11.54 -8.22 18.00
N GLN A 75 12.59 -8.40 18.77
CA GLN A 75 12.55 -8.52 20.22
C GLN A 75 13.31 -7.36 20.85
N CYS A 76 12.70 -6.64 21.79
CA CYS A 76 13.44 -5.65 22.58
C CYS A 76 14.40 -6.33 23.55
N THR A 77 15.34 -5.58 24.14
CA THR A 77 16.33 -6.13 25.08
C THR A 77 15.72 -6.83 26.30
N ASN A 78 14.49 -6.48 26.68
CA ASN A 78 13.73 -7.11 27.78
C ASN A 78 12.80 -8.25 27.34
N GLY A 79 12.74 -8.60 26.05
CA GLY A 79 12.02 -9.78 25.57
C GLY A 79 10.64 -9.57 24.95
N HIS A 80 10.13 -8.35 24.87
CA HIS A 80 8.84 -8.09 24.22
C HIS A 80 8.94 -8.20 22.69
N LEU A 81 7.96 -8.86 22.08
CA LEU A 81 7.91 -9.17 20.65
C LEU A 81 7.12 -8.12 19.86
N MET A 82 7.66 -7.69 18.73
CA MET A 82 7.04 -6.74 17.80
C MET A 82 7.13 -7.31 16.38
N CYS A 83 6.02 -7.34 15.65
CA CYS A 83 6.07 -7.70 14.24
C CYS A 83 6.79 -6.61 13.42
N ALA A 84 7.38 -6.95 12.28
CA ALA A 84 8.13 -6.01 11.45
C ALA A 84 7.34 -4.73 11.11
N GLY A 85 6.05 -4.86 10.81
CA GLY A 85 5.18 -3.72 10.52
C GLY A 85 5.05 -2.77 11.71
N CYS A 86 4.66 -3.27 12.88
CA CYS A 86 4.51 -2.47 14.09
C CYS A 86 5.85 -1.89 14.57
N PHE A 87 6.93 -2.66 14.49
CA PHE A 87 8.27 -2.17 14.82
C PHE A 87 8.66 -0.99 13.93
N THR A 88 8.45 -1.11 12.61
CA THR A 88 8.70 -0.03 11.65
C THR A 88 7.83 1.20 11.95
N HIS A 89 6.56 0.98 12.28
CA HIS A 89 5.64 2.06 12.64
C HIS A 89 6.12 2.82 13.88
N LEU A 90 6.49 2.13 14.96
CA LEU A 90 7.02 2.75 16.18
C LEU A 90 8.28 3.60 15.91
N LEU A 91 9.19 3.10 15.07
CA LEU A 91 10.39 3.85 14.68
C LEU A 91 10.04 5.10 13.86
N ALA A 92 9.08 5.00 12.94
CA ALA A 92 8.59 6.12 12.14
C ALA A 92 7.89 7.17 13.00
N ASP A 93 7.04 6.75 13.94
CA ASP A 93 6.32 7.65 14.87
C ASP A 93 7.30 8.45 15.73
N ALA A 94 8.26 7.77 16.34
CA ALA A 94 9.26 8.40 17.17
C ALA A 94 10.10 9.41 16.37
N ARG A 95 10.44 9.07 15.11
CA ARG A 95 11.14 9.99 14.20
C ARG A 95 10.33 11.26 13.92
N LEU A 96 9.02 11.13 13.66
CA LEU A 96 8.16 12.29 13.39
C LEU A 96 7.96 13.17 14.63
N LYS A 97 7.90 12.57 15.82
CA LYS A 97 7.78 13.28 17.11
C LYS A 97 9.08 13.86 17.65
N ASP A 98 10.21 13.55 17.00
CA ASP A 98 11.55 13.82 17.52
C ASP A 98 11.82 13.23 18.91
N GLU A 99 11.31 12.02 19.12
CA GLU A 99 11.46 11.26 20.35
C GLU A 99 12.31 10.01 20.12
N GLN A 100 12.85 9.47 21.20
CA GLN A 100 13.45 8.14 21.19
C GLN A 100 12.34 7.09 21.12
N ALA A 101 12.41 6.19 20.14
CA ALA A 101 11.46 5.09 20.05
C ALA A 101 11.61 4.19 21.28
N SER A 102 10.49 3.80 21.88
CA SER A 102 10.46 2.94 23.07
C SER A 102 9.50 1.75 22.88
N CYS A 103 9.80 0.65 23.57
CA CYS A 103 8.96 -0.55 23.57
C CYS A 103 7.63 -0.27 24.28
N PRO A 104 6.46 -0.52 23.67
CA PRO A 104 5.18 -0.27 24.33
C PRO A 104 4.93 -1.09 25.60
N GLY A 105 5.55 -2.27 25.70
CA GLY A 105 5.40 -3.15 26.87
C GLY A 105 6.24 -2.74 28.09
N CYS A 106 7.49 -2.31 27.88
CA CYS A 106 8.43 -2.04 28.99
C CYS A 106 9.14 -0.68 28.94
N ARG A 107 8.84 0.15 27.92
CA ARG A 107 9.39 1.49 27.71
C ARG A 107 10.91 1.59 27.50
N THR A 108 11.61 0.46 27.41
CA THR A 108 13.03 0.45 27.02
C THR A 108 13.21 0.96 25.61
N ASP A 109 14.31 1.66 25.35
CA ASP A 109 14.64 2.18 24.03
C ASP A 109 14.68 1.07 22.98
N ILE A 110 14.11 1.34 21.81
CA ILE A 110 14.11 0.44 20.67
C ILE A 110 14.72 1.14 19.45
N SER A 111 15.46 0.37 18.66
CA SER A 111 16.13 0.79 17.44
C SER A 111 16.50 -0.44 16.63
N ARG A 112 16.87 -0.25 15.35
CA ARG A 112 17.38 -1.35 14.52
C ARG A 112 18.67 -2.00 15.06
N GLY A 113 19.40 -1.32 15.95
CA GLY A 113 20.67 -1.80 16.49
C GLY A 113 20.54 -2.56 17.81
N ASN A 114 19.53 -2.26 18.63
CA ASN A 114 19.36 -2.86 19.96
C ASN A 114 18.21 -3.88 20.04
N CYS A 115 17.34 -3.95 19.03
CA CYS A 115 16.34 -4.98 18.90
C CYS A 115 16.85 -6.09 17.99
N SER A 116 16.80 -7.34 18.46
CA SER A 116 17.24 -8.50 17.69
C SER A 116 16.09 -9.09 16.89
N ARG A 117 16.37 -9.60 15.68
CA ARG A 117 15.40 -10.38 14.91
C ARG A 117 15.34 -11.80 15.50
N ASN A 118 14.17 -12.21 15.97
CA ASN A 118 13.99 -13.50 16.63
C ASN A 118 13.50 -14.57 15.63
N LEU A 119 14.46 -15.23 14.99
CA LEU A 119 14.20 -16.31 14.03
C LEU A 119 13.54 -17.55 14.68
N ALA A 120 13.75 -17.77 15.98
CA ALA A 120 13.13 -18.90 16.68
C ALA A 120 11.62 -18.69 16.83
N VAL A 121 11.20 -17.47 17.19
CA VAL A 121 9.78 -17.09 17.22
C VAL A 121 9.18 -17.15 15.83
N GLU A 122 9.88 -16.66 14.80
CA GLU A 122 9.41 -16.77 13.41
C GLU A 122 9.12 -18.23 13.02
N LYS A 123 10.05 -19.15 13.30
CA LYS A 123 9.86 -20.58 13.04
C LYS A 123 8.72 -21.16 13.87
N ALA A 124 8.66 -20.86 15.15
CA ALA A 124 7.59 -21.35 16.03
C ALA A 124 6.20 -20.89 15.54
N VAL A 125 6.05 -19.61 15.20
CA VAL A 125 4.79 -19.05 14.69
C VAL A 125 4.41 -19.68 13.34
N SER A 126 5.39 -20.02 12.51
CA SER A 126 5.15 -20.65 11.20
C SER A 126 4.59 -22.08 11.27
N GLU A 127 4.85 -22.80 12.36
CA GLU A 127 4.34 -24.17 12.58
C GLU A 127 2.97 -24.20 13.27
N LEU A 128 2.55 -23.09 13.87
CA LEU A 128 1.23 -23.01 14.51
C LEU A 128 0.10 -23.17 13.48
N PRO A 129 -1.01 -23.81 13.86
CA PRO A 129 -2.13 -24.00 12.96
C PRO A 129 -2.85 -22.69 12.65
N ALA A 130 -3.31 -22.57 11.41
CA ALA A 130 -4.18 -21.51 10.94
C ALA A 130 -5.22 -22.08 9.97
N ASN A 131 -6.40 -21.47 9.94
CA ASN A 131 -7.49 -21.90 9.08
C ASN A 131 -7.34 -21.26 7.70
N CYS A 132 -7.53 -22.05 6.65
CA CYS A 132 -7.69 -21.56 5.28
C CYS A 132 -8.93 -20.67 5.17
N GLN A 133 -8.79 -19.50 4.54
CA GLN A 133 -9.89 -18.56 4.36
C GLN A 133 -11.03 -19.09 3.45
N TYR A 134 -10.76 -20.11 2.63
CA TYR A 134 -11.73 -20.66 1.68
C TYR A 134 -12.39 -21.94 2.21
N CYS A 135 -11.62 -22.98 2.52
CA CYS A 135 -12.16 -24.27 2.96
C CYS A 135 -12.27 -24.42 4.49
N SER A 136 -11.75 -23.46 5.26
CA SER A 136 -11.70 -23.48 6.74
C SER A 136 -10.93 -24.66 7.37
N CYS A 137 -10.21 -25.47 6.58
CA CYS A 137 -9.33 -26.51 7.09
C CYS A 137 -8.06 -25.93 7.73
N GLN A 138 -7.53 -26.62 8.73
CA GLN A 138 -6.32 -26.22 9.45
C GLN A 138 -5.06 -26.68 8.74
N TYR A 139 -4.10 -25.77 8.62
CA TYR A 139 -2.76 -26.01 8.10
C TYR A 139 -1.72 -25.26 8.92
N PRO A 140 -0.45 -25.73 8.97
CA PRO A 140 0.64 -24.90 9.46
C PRO A 140 0.70 -23.58 8.67
N ARG A 141 0.93 -22.46 9.35
CA ARG A 141 1.02 -21.14 8.70
C ARG A 141 2.03 -21.11 7.55
N SER A 142 3.14 -21.82 7.68
CA SER A 142 4.18 -21.94 6.64
C SER A 142 3.66 -22.54 5.33
N LYS A 143 2.59 -23.33 5.36
CA LYS A 143 2.00 -23.99 4.19
C LYS A 143 0.69 -23.34 3.74
N LEU A 144 0.13 -22.43 4.55
CA LEU A 144 -1.19 -21.86 4.31
C LEU A 144 -1.24 -21.05 3.01
N GLU A 145 -0.23 -20.22 2.74
CA GLU A 145 -0.17 -19.42 1.51
C GLU A 145 -0.18 -20.33 0.27
N LYS A 146 0.69 -21.34 0.23
CA LYS A 146 0.73 -22.32 -0.86
C LYS A 146 -0.60 -23.07 -1.01
N HIS A 147 -1.21 -23.47 0.10
CA HIS A 147 -2.51 -24.10 0.06
C HIS A 147 -3.56 -23.19 -0.58
N GLU A 148 -3.68 -21.95 -0.11
CA GLU A 148 -4.67 -20.98 -0.57
C GLU A 148 -4.47 -20.57 -2.03
N THR A 149 -3.25 -20.54 -2.54
CA THR A 149 -2.94 -20.14 -3.93
C THR A 149 -2.96 -21.30 -4.91
N GLU A 150 -2.51 -22.50 -4.52
CA GLU A 150 -2.24 -23.59 -5.47
C GLU A 150 -3.09 -24.85 -5.22
N GLU A 151 -3.34 -25.22 -3.97
CA GLU A 151 -3.84 -26.57 -3.63
C GLU A 151 -5.33 -26.60 -3.24
N CYS A 152 -5.85 -25.50 -2.68
CA CYS A 152 -7.19 -25.41 -2.13
C CYS A 152 -8.26 -25.52 -3.22
N GLN A 153 -9.21 -26.44 -3.09
CA GLN A 153 -10.29 -26.63 -4.08
C GLN A 153 -11.32 -25.48 -4.07
N ASP A 154 -11.37 -24.73 -2.98
CA ASP A 154 -12.27 -23.59 -2.80
C ASP A 154 -11.59 -22.24 -3.10
N ARG A 155 -10.31 -22.25 -3.51
CA ARG A 155 -9.61 -21.02 -3.90
C ARG A 155 -10.29 -20.35 -5.07
N LEU A 156 -10.28 -19.02 -5.06
CA LEU A 156 -10.84 -18.23 -6.15
C LEU A 156 -9.92 -18.30 -7.38
N THR A 157 -10.49 -18.72 -8.50
CA THR A 157 -9.79 -18.77 -9.79
C THR A 157 -10.57 -18.02 -10.85
N ASN A 158 -9.85 -17.53 -11.86
CA ASN A 158 -10.46 -16.87 -13.01
C ASN A 158 -10.53 -17.85 -14.17
N CYS A 159 -11.57 -17.70 -15.00
CA CYS A 159 -11.70 -18.44 -16.24
C CYS A 159 -10.52 -18.15 -17.20
N LYS A 160 -10.03 -19.16 -17.96
CA LYS A 160 -9.02 -18.94 -19.01
C LYS A 160 -9.42 -17.91 -20.06
N TYR A 161 -10.73 -17.76 -20.29
CA TYR A 161 -11.33 -16.79 -21.21
C TYR A 161 -11.46 -15.38 -20.60
N ARG A 162 -10.87 -15.12 -19.42
CA ARG A 162 -10.77 -13.75 -18.88
C ARG A 162 -10.07 -12.80 -19.84
N ARG A 163 -9.14 -13.31 -20.64
CA ARG A 163 -8.45 -12.56 -21.69
C ARG A 163 -9.37 -12.06 -22.81
N ILE A 164 -10.55 -12.66 -22.99
CA ILE A 164 -11.58 -12.27 -23.96
C ILE A 164 -12.84 -11.73 -23.25
N GLY A 165 -12.66 -11.18 -22.04
CA GLY A 165 -13.71 -10.49 -21.29
C GLY A 165 -14.53 -11.35 -20.33
N CYS A 166 -14.22 -12.63 -20.12
CA CYS A 166 -14.94 -13.42 -19.12
C CYS A 166 -14.62 -12.94 -17.69
N GLN A 167 -15.63 -12.44 -17.00
CA GLN A 167 -15.49 -11.91 -15.63
C GLN A 167 -15.66 -12.98 -14.55
N TRP A 168 -15.92 -14.23 -14.93
CA TRP A 168 -16.16 -15.30 -13.96
C TRP A 168 -14.96 -15.46 -13.02
N ARG A 169 -15.27 -15.41 -11.73
CA ARG A 169 -14.36 -15.64 -10.62
C ARG A 169 -15.08 -16.51 -9.60
N GLY A 170 -14.65 -17.76 -9.47
CA GLY A 170 -15.30 -18.73 -8.60
C GLY A 170 -14.34 -19.74 -8.00
N PRO A 171 -14.86 -20.67 -7.16
CA PRO A 171 -14.07 -21.76 -6.60
C PRO A 171 -13.41 -22.62 -7.68
N PHE A 172 -12.20 -23.09 -7.44
CA PHE A 172 -11.47 -23.90 -8.41
C PHE A 172 -12.18 -25.20 -8.80
N HIS A 173 -12.91 -25.84 -7.89
CA HIS A 173 -13.63 -27.08 -8.22
C HIS A 173 -14.73 -26.87 -9.27
N GLU A 174 -15.31 -25.67 -9.35
CA GLU A 174 -16.33 -25.28 -10.35
C GLU A 174 -15.69 -24.75 -11.65
N HIS A 175 -14.38 -24.49 -11.66
CA HIS A 175 -13.68 -23.93 -12.82
C HIS A 175 -13.83 -24.77 -14.08
N LYS A 176 -13.74 -26.11 -13.96
CA LYS A 176 -13.87 -27.01 -15.11
C LYS A 176 -15.29 -27.03 -15.70
N GLU A 177 -16.29 -26.90 -14.84
CA GLU A 177 -17.71 -26.85 -15.25
C GLU A 177 -17.97 -25.53 -15.99
N HIS A 178 -17.58 -24.41 -15.37
CA HIS A 178 -17.68 -23.10 -16.01
C HIS A 178 -16.94 -23.04 -17.35
N GLU A 179 -15.74 -23.61 -17.48
CA GLU A 179 -14.99 -23.58 -18.73
C GLU A 179 -15.69 -24.30 -19.89
N GLN A 180 -16.46 -25.36 -19.61
CA GLN A 180 -17.23 -26.10 -20.62
C GLN A 180 -18.45 -25.30 -21.08
N ASP A 181 -19.08 -24.61 -20.13
CA ASP A 181 -20.31 -23.84 -20.36
C ASP A 181 -20.05 -22.35 -20.65
N CYS A 182 -18.79 -21.93 -20.69
CA CYS A 182 -18.43 -20.54 -20.89
C CYS A 182 -19.02 -20.03 -22.22
N CYS A 183 -19.78 -18.93 -22.16
CA CYS A 183 -20.38 -18.33 -23.34
C CYS A 183 -19.40 -17.50 -24.16
N HIS A 184 -18.30 -17.02 -23.55
CA HIS A 184 -17.33 -16.12 -24.20
C HIS A 184 -16.66 -16.69 -25.47
N PRO A 185 -16.28 -17.98 -25.55
CA PRO A 185 -15.80 -18.59 -26.80
C PRO A 185 -16.82 -18.56 -27.94
N LYS A 186 -18.12 -18.47 -27.62
CA LYS A 186 -19.23 -18.48 -28.59
C LYS A 186 -19.77 -17.07 -28.86
N LYS A 187 -19.28 -16.04 -28.15
CA LYS A 187 -19.70 -14.65 -28.36
C LYS A 187 -19.19 -14.12 -29.70
N SER A 188 -19.92 -13.19 -30.29
CA SER A 188 -19.51 -12.53 -31.52
C SER A 188 -18.30 -11.64 -31.26
N GLY A 189 -17.51 -11.35 -32.31
CA GLY A 189 -16.35 -10.47 -32.19
C GLY A 189 -16.72 -9.10 -31.59
N ALA A 190 -17.87 -8.54 -31.98
CA ALA A 190 -18.35 -7.23 -31.51
C ALA A 190 -18.57 -7.19 -29.98
N ASP A 191 -19.10 -8.27 -29.39
CA ASP A 191 -19.38 -8.34 -27.94
C ASP A 191 -18.10 -8.53 -27.10
N ILE A 192 -17.03 -9.02 -27.74
CA ILE A 192 -15.72 -9.22 -27.10
C ILE A 192 -14.87 -7.95 -27.24
N THR A 193 -15.04 -7.17 -28.33
CA THR A 193 -14.29 -5.94 -28.59
C THR A 193 -14.37 -4.95 -27.44
N GLU A 194 -15.56 -4.70 -26.88
CA GLU A 194 -15.70 -3.76 -25.74
C GLU A 194 -14.90 -4.19 -24.51
N ALA A 195 -14.92 -5.48 -24.17
CA ALA A 195 -14.17 -6.01 -23.04
C ALA A 195 -12.65 -6.07 -23.30
N LEU A 196 -12.26 -6.27 -24.56
CA LEU A 196 -10.87 -6.20 -24.99
C LEU A 196 -10.37 -4.76 -24.99
N ASP A 197 -11.16 -3.78 -25.42
CA ASP A 197 -10.77 -2.37 -25.47
C ASP A 197 -10.36 -1.85 -24.08
N VAL A 198 -11.04 -2.26 -23.01
CA VAL A 198 -10.67 -1.91 -21.64
C VAL A 198 -9.34 -2.55 -21.21
N ILE A 199 -9.13 -3.82 -21.57
CA ILE A 199 -7.89 -4.55 -21.26
C ILE A 199 -6.72 -3.96 -22.06
N ASP A 200 -6.95 -3.70 -23.34
CA ASP A 200 -5.99 -3.14 -24.28
C ASP A 200 -5.65 -1.70 -23.92
N LEU A 201 -6.61 -0.89 -23.45
CA LEU A 201 -6.35 0.46 -22.95
C LEU A 201 -5.38 0.42 -21.77
N LYS A 202 -5.65 -0.43 -20.77
CA LYS A 202 -4.77 -0.59 -19.61
C LYS A 202 -3.38 -1.10 -20.01
N HIS A 203 -3.34 -2.10 -20.90
CA HIS A 203 -2.07 -2.63 -21.38
C HIS A 203 -1.28 -1.60 -22.21
N LYS A 204 -1.99 -0.77 -22.98
CA LYS A 204 -1.42 0.33 -23.75
C LYS A 204 -0.83 1.39 -22.82
N GLU A 205 -1.51 1.77 -21.74
CA GLU A 205 -0.97 2.71 -20.74
C GLU A 205 0.33 2.16 -20.11
N GLU A 206 0.36 0.88 -19.74
CA GLU A 206 1.57 0.22 -19.20
C GLU A 206 2.70 0.17 -20.24
N LEU A 207 2.39 -0.15 -21.50
CA LEU A 207 3.35 -0.16 -22.60
C LEU A 207 3.84 1.25 -22.96
N GLU A 208 2.98 2.26 -22.90
CA GLU A 208 3.34 3.66 -23.15
C GLU A 208 4.37 4.14 -22.13
N LEU A 209 4.20 3.81 -20.84
CA LEU A 209 5.21 4.11 -19.81
C LEU A 209 6.53 3.40 -20.10
N PHE A 210 6.50 2.12 -20.46
CA PHE A 210 7.71 1.36 -20.79
C PHE A 210 8.43 1.92 -22.02
N ASN A 211 7.68 2.19 -23.10
CA ASN A 211 8.19 2.80 -24.32
C ASN A 211 8.75 4.20 -24.05
N HIS A 212 8.09 4.98 -23.20
CA HIS A 212 8.58 6.29 -22.80
C HIS A 212 9.93 6.19 -22.08
N ILE A 213 10.07 5.27 -21.11
CA ILE A 213 11.35 5.02 -20.42
C ILE A 213 12.42 4.54 -21.42
N PHE A 214 12.07 3.65 -22.35
CA PHE A 214 13.00 3.15 -23.35
C PHE A 214 13.48 4.26 -24.30
N ASN A 215 12.59 5.16 -24.70
CA ASN A 215 12.93 6.34 -25.50
C ASN A 215 13.86 7.30 -24.72
N LEU A 216 13.62 7.48 -23.41
CA LEU A 216 14.52 8.28 -22.56
C LEU A 216 15.91 7.66 -22.46
N LEU A 217 16.01 6.32 -22.41
CA LEU A 217 17.29 5.61 -22.44
C LEU A 217 18.04 5.77 -23.77
N SER A 218 17.38 6.26 -24.82
CA SER A 218 18.00 6.55 -26.12
C SER A 218 18.57 7.97 -26.22
N PHE A 219 18.43 8.80 -25.19
CA PHE A 219 19.03 10.15 -25.19
C PHE A 219 20.56 10.07 -25.08
N GLU A 220 21.25 11.04 -25.68
CA GLU A 220 22.72 11.13 -25.57
C GLU A 220 23.16 11.58 -24.15
N LYS A 221 22.37 12.47 -23.54
CA LYS A 221 22.67 13.08 -22.24
C LYS A 221 21.85 12.44 -21.13
N ILE A 222 22.35 11.31 -20.65
CA ILE A 222 21.78 10.56 -19.52
C ILE A 222 22.81 10.53 -18.40
N GLY A 223 22.34 10.77 -17.18
CA GLY A 223 23.14 10.54 -16.00
C GLY A 223 22.28 10.03 -14.86
N PHE A 224 22.93 9.43 -13.87
CA PHE A 224 22.27 9.04 -12.64
C PHE A 224 23.14 9.36 -11.44
N ALA A 225 22.51 9.49 -10.28
CA ALA A 225 23.20 9.60 -9.01
C ALA A 225 22.49 8.77 -7.94
N ASP A 226 23.30 8.09 -7.13
CA ASP A 226 22.84 7.53 -5.85
C ASP A 226 22.94 8.62 -4.80
N ILE A 227 21.79 9.05 -4.29
CA ILE A 227 21.68 10.13 -3.32
C ILE A 227 21.18 9.58 -1.97
N GLN A 228 21.65 10.21 -0.91
CA GLN A 228 21.24 9.93 0.44
C GLN A 228 20.60 11.18 1.04
N LEU A 229 19.29 11.15 1.25
CA LEU A 229 18.57 12.22 1.91
C LEU A 229 18.76 12.11 3.43
N ARG A 230 19.25 13.18 4.02
CA ARG A 230 19.50 13.29 5.46
C ARG A 230 18.38 14.10 6.13
N PRO A 231 17.88 13.66 7.29
CA PRO A 231 16.85 14.39 8.00
C PRO A 231 17.41 15.70 8.57
N TYR A 232 16.61 16.76 8.51
CA TYR A 232 16.82 18.00 9.25
C TYR A 232 15.48 18.55 9.73
N ARG A 233 15.52 19.44 10.73
CA ARG A 233 14.32 20.07 11.27
C ARG A 233 14.39 21.58 11.19
N THR A 234 13.24 22.22 11.13
CA THR A 234 13.11 23.67 11.19
C THR A 234 13.06 24.14 12.64
N ASP A 235 13.61 25.33 12.91
CA ASP A 235 13.61 26.00 14.22
C ASP A 235 12.25 26.68 14.53
N GLU A 236 11.15 26.08 14.05
CA GLU A 236 9.78 26.56 14.31
C GLU A 236 9.24 26.01 15.64
N PHE A 237 8.20 26.64 16.19
CA PHE A 237 7.54 26.19 17.43
C PHE A 237 7.04 24.73 17.34
N ILE A 238 6.63 24.29 16.14
CA ILE A 238 6.39 22.88 15.82
C ILE A 238 7.51 22.45 14.88
N THR A 239 8.46 21.66 15.39
CA THR A 239 9.61 21.20 14.60
C THR A 239 9.12 20.26 13.50
N ARG A 240 9.34 20.65 12.24
CA ARG A 240 8.92 19.83 11.09
C ARG A 240 10.10 19.04 10.56
N LEU A 241 9.84 17.78 10.22
CA LEU A 241 10.85 16.90 9.65
C LEU A 241 10.90 17.04 8.13
N TYR A 242 12.07 17.42 7.64
CA TYR A 242 12.40 17.47 6.22
C TYR A 242 13.60 16.57 5.94
N TYR A 243 13.82 16.26 4.68
CA TYR A 243 15.03 15.60 4.23
C TYR A 243 15.69 16.37 3.10
N GLU A 244 17.02 16.40 3.07
CA GLU A 244 17.78 17.04 2.01
C GLU A 244 18.98 16.17 1.60
N SER A 245 19.25 16.10 0.30
CA SER A 245 20.46 15.48 -0.22
C SER A 245 21.65 16.45 -0.09
N PRO A 246 22.87 15.95 0.11
CA PRO A 246 24.06 16.70 -0.28
C PRO A 246 23.95 17.17 -1.75
N ARG A 247 24.70 18.21 -2.11
CA ARG A 247 24.84 18.62 -3.51
C ARG A 247 25.47 17.47 -4.30
N PHE A 248 24.87 17.12 -5.42
CA PHE A 248 25.39 16.11 -6.34
C PHE A 248 25.45 16.68 -7.76
N THR A 249 26.37 16.16 -8.56
CA THR A 249 26.61 16.67 -9.92
C THR A 249 26.24 15.62 -10.94
N VAL A 250 25.34 15.97 -11.85
CA VAL A 250 24.89 15.11 -12.97
C VAL A 250 24.71 16.00 -14.19
N LEU A 251 25.17 15.53 -15.36
CA LEU A 251 25.10 16.27 -16.63
C LEU A 251 25.71 17.68 -16.57
N ASN A 252 26.84 17.81 -15.89
CA ASN A 252 27.56 19.08 -15.67
C ASN A 252 26.74 20.16 -14.94
N GLN A 253 25.68 19.76 -14.24
CA GLN A 253 24.85 20.62 -13.41
C GLN A 253 24.87 20.13 -11.96
N THR A 254 24.71 21.04 -11.01
CA THR A 254 24.70 20.73 -9.59
C THR A 254 23.28 20.78 -9.06
N TRP A 255 22.86 19.71 -8.40
CA TRP A 255 21.49 19.48 -7.97
C TRP A 255 21.40 19.23 -6.48
N VAL A 256 20.23 19.48 -5.91
CA VAL A 256 19.82 19.12 -4.55
C VAL A 256 18.41 18.58 -4.61
N VAL A 257 18.14 17.51 -3.88
CA VAL A 257 16.78 17.00 -3.69
C VAL A 257 16.35 17.32 -2.26
N LYS A 258 15.18 17.95 -2.12
CA LYS A 258 14.51 18.14 -0.85
C LYS A 258 13.27 17.27 -0.79
N ALA A 259 12.94 16.75 0.39
CA ALA A 259 11.70 16.04 0.61
C ALA A 259 11.00 16.55 1.87
N ARG A 260 9.68 16.56 1.82
CA ARG A 260 8.79 16.93 2.93
C ARG A 260 7.78 15.80 3.16
N ILE A 261 7.22 15.78 4.36
CA ILE A 261 6.25 14.77 4.78
C ILE A 261 4.87 15.40 4.82
N ASN A 262 3.85 14.64 4.41
CA ASN A 262 2.42 14.97 4.43
C ASN A 262 2.12 16.37 3.90
N ASN A 263 2.75 16.77 2.80
CA ASN A 263 2.53 18.07 2.17
C ASN A 263 2.53 19.27 3.13
N ASN A 264 3.33 19.18 4.21
CA ASN A 264 3.46 20.21 5.23
C ASN A 264 2.24 20.39 6.16
N ASP A 265 1.46 19.33 6.36
CA ASP A 265 0.39 19.30 7.37
C ASP A 265 0.90 19.67 8.77
N ARG A 266 0.04 20.35 9.55
CA ARG A 266 0.39 20.81 10.91
C ARG A 266 0.64 19.66 11.88
N GLU A 267 0.01 18.50 11.68
CA GLU A 267 0.05 17.37 12.62
C GLU A 267 0.21 16.01 11.90
N PRO A 268 1.37 15.74 11.27
CA PRO A 268 1.60 14.52 10.51
C PRO A 268 1.52 13.24 11.38
N ASN A 269 1.74 13.40 12.69
CA ASN A 269 1.69 12.34 13.70
C ASN A 269 0.30 11.74 13.91
N LEU A 270 -0.77 12.47 13.58
CA LEU A 270 -2.16 12.03 13.81
C LEU A 270 -2.75 11.31 12.59
N THR A 271 -2.04 11.32 11.47
CA THR A 271 -2.47 10.66 10.24
C THR A 271 -1.91 9.24 10.15
N VAL A 272 -2.78 8.29 9.81
CA VAL A 272 -2.37 6.91 9.49
C VAL A 272 -1.82 6.85 8.05
N HIS A 273 -2.28 7.74 7.18
CA HIS A 273 -1.80 7.88 5.81
C HIS A 273 -0.65 8.88 5.77
N ARG A 274 0.56 8.34 5.63
CA ARG A 274 1.78 9.14 5.48
C ARG A 274 2.19 9.19 4.03
N GLN A 275 2.57 10.37 3.59
CA GLN A 275 3.02 10.64 2.24
C GLN A 275 4.34 11.41 2.31
N ILE A 276 5.25 11.12 1.38
CA ILE A 276 6.48 11.88 1.22
C ILE A 276 6.44 12.47 -0.18
N SER A 277 6.78 13.75 -0.29
CA SER A 277 6.88 14.44 -1.57
C SER A 277 8.29 15.03 -1.69
N TYR A 278 8.85 15.02 -2.89
CA TYR A 278 10.18 15.52 -3.19
C TYR A 278 10.16 16.65 -4.21
N GLN A 279 11.18 17.49 -4.14
CA GLN A 279 11.44 18.61 -5.02
C GLN A 279 12.89 18.53 -5.49
N ILE A 280 13.11 18.76 -6.79
CA ILE A 280 14.46 18.80 -7.37
C ILE A 280 14.83 20.27 -7.56
N ILE A 281 16.02 20.64 -7.09
CA ILE A 281 16.51 22.02 -7.10
C ILE A 281 17.83 22.07 -7.86
N LEU A 282 17.88 22.92 -8.88
CA LEU A 282 19.08 23.25 -9.61
C LEU A 282 19.87 24.34 -8.87
N LYS A 283 21.13 24.07 -8.53
CA LYS A 283 22.01 25.01 -7.82
C LYS A 283 23.05 25.67 -8.70
N SER A 284 23.35 25.12 -9.87
CA SER A 284 24.22 25.74 -10.86
C SER A 284 23.48 26.87 -11.59
N LYS A 285 24.24 27.88 -12.04
CA LYS A 285 23.70 28.95 -12.88
C LYS A 285 23.46 28.41 -14.29
N VAL A 286 22.29 28.70 -14.85
CA VAL A 286 21.94 28.35 -16.22
C VAL A 286 21.68 29.60 -17.04
N ASN A 287 22.32 29.68 -18.21
CA ASN A 287 22.14 30.80 -19.14
C ASN A 287 21.05 30.52 -20.18
N THR A 288 20.68 29.24 -20.36
CA THR A 288 19.66 28.78 -21.30
C THR A 288 18.74 27.79 -20.61
N SER A 289 17.48 27.72 -21.02
CA SER A 289 16.54 26.76 -20.44
C SER A 289 16.96 25.31 -20.71
N ILE A 290 16.91 24.47 -19.66
CA ILE A 290 17.26 23.06 -19.70
C ILE A 290 16.00 22.25 -19.43
N ASP A 291 15.58 21.46 -20.42
CA ASP A 291 14.43 20.57 -20.29
C ASP A 291 14.91 19.18 -19.88
N MET A 292 14.35 18.68 -18.79
CA MET A 292 14.82 17.48 -18.10
C MET A 292 13.68 16.54 -17.79
N ASN A 293 13.90 15.24 -17.99
CA ASN A 293 13.07 14.18 -17.41
C ASN A 293 13.81 13.53 -16.24
N PHE A 294 13.05 13.14 -15.22
CA PHE A 294 13.53 12.54 -13.99
C PHE A 294 12.80 11.24 -13.72
N LEU A 295 13.55 10.23 -13.30
CA LEU A 295 13.01 8.97 -12.82
C LEU A 295 13.67 8.65 -11.47
N VAL A 296 12.85 8.55 -10.43
CA VAL A 296 13.31 8.18 -9.09
C VAL A 296 13.08 6.69 -8.88
N MET A 297 14.14 6.00 -8.48
CA MET A 297 14.18 4.57 -8.22
C MET A 297 14.71 4.31 -6.81
N LYS A 298 14.50 3.09 -6.31
CA LYS A 298 15.06 2.69 -5.03
C LYS A 298 16.59 2.77 -5.06
N GLY A 299 17.17 3.29 -3.99
CA GLY A 299 18.62 3.28 -3.81
C GLY A 299 19.17 1.88 -3.53
N PRO A 300 20.49 1.71 -3.57
CA PRO A 300 21.13 0.46 -3.16
C PRO A 300 20.84 0.17 -1.68
N TYR A 301 20.65 -1.12 -1.35
CA TYR A 301 20.39 -1.63 0.01
C TYR A 301 19.06 -1.21 0.65
N ASP A 302 18.14 -0.60 -0.10
CA ASP A 302 16.79 -0.31 0.38
C ASP A 302 15.77 -1.35 -0.13
N ASP A 303 14.88 -1.77 0.76
CA ASP A 303 13.82 -2.76 0.49
C ASP A 303 12.46 -2.09 0.18
N VAL A 304 12.47 -0.76 0.01
CA VAL A 304 11.28 0.01 -0.33
C VAL A 304 10.86 -0.26 -1.78
N LYS A 305 9.56 -0.50 -1.96
CA LYS A 305 8.95 -0.69 -3.28
C LYS A 305 8.43 0.65 -3.83
N LEU A 306 8.95 1.02 -4.99
CA LEU A 306 8.57 2.22 -5.74
C LEU A 306 8.02 1.82 -7.12
N GLU A 307 6.98 2.50 -7.57
CA GLU A 307 6.53 2.46 -8.96
C GLU A 307 7.38 3.40 -9.82
N ALA A 308 7.52 3.07 -11.10
CA ALA A 308 8.25 3.91 -12.03
C ALA A 308 7.39 5.14 -12.39
N ALA A 309 7.82 6.33 -12.01
CA ALA A 309 7.18 7.57 -12.39
C ALA A 309 8.19 8.52 -13.02
N VAL A 310 7.95 8.86 -14.29
CA VAL A 310 8.75 9.86 -15.01
C VAL A 310 8.11 11.24 -14.81
N LYS A 311 8.90 12.22 -14.42
CA LYS A 311 8.50 13.64 -14.31
C LYS A 311 9.33 14.49 -15.26
N ARG A 312 8.72 15.48 -15.90
CA ARG A 312 9.40 16.43 -16.79
C ARG A 312 9.34 17.84 -16.22
N PHE A 313 10.44 18.57 -16.30
CA PHE A 313 10.48 19.98 -15.91
C PHE A 313 11.51 20.76 -16.72
N GLN A 314 11.20 22.01 -17.02
CA GLN A 314 12.10 22.92 -17.72
C GLN A 314 12.70 23.94 -16.74
N PHE A 315 13.99 23.80 -16.47
CA PHE A 315 14.74 24.72 -15.62
C PHE A 315 15.16 25.95 -16.42
N SER A 316 15.11 27.12 -15.80
CA SER A 316 15.55 28.40 -16.37
C SER A 316 16.15 29.28 -15.26
N SER A 317 16.66 30.47 -15.61
CA SER A 317 17.15 31.44 -14.61
C SER A 317 16.08 31.82 -13.58
N ASP A 318 14.81 31.80 -14.00
CA ASP A 318 13.67 32.25 -13.20
C ASP A 318 12.96 31.07 -12.51
N SER A 319 13.28 29.83 -12.91
CA SER A 319 12.67 28.61 -12.40
C SER A 319 13.74 27.53 -12.18
N LEU A 320 14.29 27.52 -10.97
CA LEU A 320 15.36 26.61 -10.56
C LEU A 320 14.86 25.43 -9.70
N GLU A 321 13.58 25.43 -9.33
CA GLU A 321 12.99 24.45 -8.43
C GLU A 321 11.72 23.88 -9.07
N THR A 322 11.56 22.56 -9.02
CA THR A 322 10.32 21.91 -9.46
C THR A 322 9.17 22.19 -8.49
N ASP A 323 7.95 21.83 -8.86
CA ASP A 323 6.91 21.57 -7.87
C ASP A 323 7.28 20.35 -7.01
N TYR A 324 6.54 20.16 -5.91
CA TYR A 324 6.65 18.93 -5.13
C TYR A 324 5.92 17.79 -5.85
N TYR A 325 6.64 16.71 -6.11
CA TYR A 325 6.08 15.47 -6.63
C TYR A 325 6.01 14.44 -5.52
N ASP A 326 4.91 13.70 -5.47
CA ASP A 326 4.78 12.61 -4.52
C ASP A 326 5.71 11.45 -4.88
N PHE A 327 6.31 10.83 -3.87
CA PHE A 327 7.04 9.59 -4.10
C PHE A 327 6.07 8.53 -4.61
N PRO A 328 6.43 7.80 -5.68
CA PRO A 328 5.59 6.75 -6.25
C PRO A 328 5.65 5.49 -5.38
N LEU A 329 5.16 5.56 -4.14
CA LEU A 329 5.15 4.46 -3.20
C LEU A 329 3.94 3.55 -3.45
N VAL A 330 4.17 2.24 -3.52
CA VAL A 330 3.09 1.26 -3.76
C VAL A 330 2.05 1.25 -2.63
N THR A 331 2.49 1.50 -1.38
CA THR A 331 1.59 1.52 -0.21
C THR A 331 2.07 2.51 0.86
N ALA A 332 1.16 2.91 1.76
CA ALA A 332 1.50 3.71 2.94
C ALA A 332 2.49 3.00 3.89
N ALA A 333 2.54 1.66 3.89
CA ALA A 333 3.51 0.91 4.68
C ALA A 333 4.95 1.13 4.20
N GLU A 334 5.16 1.36 2.89
CA GLU A 334 6.46 1.68 2.32
C GLU A 334 6.95 3.06 2.80
N CYS A 335 6.05 4.02 2.97
CA CYS A 335 6.37 5.32 3.57
C CYS A 335 6.93 5.16 5.00
N ASN A 336 6.34 4.29 5.82
CA ASN A 336 6.83 4.02 7.17
C ASN A 336 8.24 3.42 7.18
N LYS A 337 8.59 2.59 6.19
CA LYS A 337 9.95 2.05 6.08
C LYS A 337 10.98 3.15 5.82
N LEU A 338 10.65 4.11 4.95
CA LEU A 338 11.50 5.28 4.68
C LEU A 338 11.70 6.14 5.94
N LEU A 339 10.62 6.42 6.67
CA LEU A 339 10.68 7.22 7.90
C LEU A 339 11.43 6.52 9.04
N ALA A 340 11.28 5.20 9.15
CA ALA A 340 12.00 4.38 10.12
C ALA A 340 13.51 4.25 9.83
N ALA A 341 13.94 4.60 8.61
CA ALA A 341 15.36 4.61 8.25
C ALA A 341 16.07 5.82 8.87
N ARG A 342 17.41 5.72 8.99
CA ARG A 342 18.22 6.86 9.42
C ARG A 342 18.34 7.90 8.32
N ASN A 343 18.58 7.42 7.10
CA ASN A 343 18.64 8.21 5.89
C ASN A 343 17.81 7.49 4.82
N ILE A 344 17.28 8.25 3.85
CA ILE A 344 16.55 7.70 2.71
C ILE A 344 17.53 7.61 1.53
N ASN A 345 17.75 6.40 0.99
CA ASN A 345 18.66 6.20 -0.13
C ASN A 345 17.86 6.04 -1.42
N LEU A 346 18.18 6.84 -2.44
CA LEU A 346 17.46 6.87 -3.70
C LEU A 346 18.43 6.89 -4.87
N ARG A 347 18.01 6.33 -5.99
CA ARG A 347 18.68 6.51 -7.27
C ARG A 347 17.85 7.42 -8.14
N ILE A 348 18.41 8.54 -8.57
CA ILE A 348 17.75 9.45 -9.51
C ILE A 348 18.43 9.36 -10.87
N PHE A 349 17.63 9.08 -11.89
CA PHE A 349 18.04 9.19 -13.30
C PHE A 349 17.57 10.53 -13.83
N MET A 350 18.44 11.18 -14.60
CA MET A 350 18.21 12.48 -15.19
C MET A 350 18.52 12.39 -16.69
N PHE A 351 17.55 12.82 -17.51
CA PHE A 351 17.62 12.77 -18.96
C PHE A 351 17.44 14.18 -19.49
N GLN A 352 18.47 14.73 -20.14
CA GLN A 352 18.36 16.06 -20.75
C GLN A 352 17.78 15.93 -22.16
N VAL A 353 16.63 16.58 -22.40
CA VAL A 353 16.01 16.66 -23.72
C VAL A 353 16.89 17.53 -24.61
N GLN A 354 17.30 17.00 -25.77
CA GLN A 354 17.96 17.79 -26.79
C GLN A 354 16.93 18.68 -27.49
N LYS A 355 17.29 19.94 -27.74
CA LYS A 355 16.52 20.81 -28.63
C LYS A 355 16.87 20.50 -30.08
#